data_AF-A0A953PJW0-F1
#
_entry.id   AF-A0A953PJW0-F1
#
_cell.length_a   1.000
_cell.length_b   1.000
_cell.length_c   1.000
_cell.angle_alpha   90.00
_cell.angle_beta   90.00
_cell.angle_gamma   90.00
#
_symmetry.space_group_name_H-M   'P 1'
#
loop_
_entity.id
_entity.type
_entity.pdbx_description
1 polymer ?
#
loop_
_entity_poly.entity_id
_entity_poly.type
_entity_poly.pdbx_seq_one_letter_code
_entity_poly.pdbx_strand_id
1 'polypeptide(L)'
;MFDNVWRAKIQAGVKLTDAGWTVNHQHLSGVLEAAVQSEMQVLIVEDSAVYRKLISDHLQAWGFRVTVAADGAQASAVLERPDSPKLVLLDWVLPDIEGVDLCQHIREHRSSRPYVYVILLTSKEGRQNMLQAMKAGADDYLVKPFDESELKARLMVGKRILDLQDELVQAREAMRHAATHDSLTELL
;
A
#
# COMPACT_ATOMS: atom_id res chain seq x y z
N MET A 1 0.26 5.16 29.15
CA MET A 1 -0.65 5.75 28.13
C MET A 1 -0.12 7.06 27.51
N PHE A 2 1.15 7.44 27.67
CA PHE A 2 1.62 8.78 27.25
C PHE A 2 2.83 8.81 26.29
N ASP A 3 3.36 7.67 25.84
CA ASP A 3 4.78 7.66 25.42
C ASP A 3 5.02 7.78 23.89
N ASN A 4 4.13 7.28 23.04
CA ASN A 4 4.27 7.46 21.58
C ASN A 4 3.99 8.91 21.14
N VAL A 5 3.06 9.56 21.85
CA VAL A 5 2.74 10.98 21.68
C VAL A 5 3.91 11.84 22.20
N TRP A 6 4.63 11.38 23.23
CA TRP A 6 5.78 12.08 23.81
C TRP A 6 6.98 12.11 22.83
N ARG A 7 7.35 10.95 22.26
CA ARG A 7 8.46 10.86 21.29
C ARG A 7 8.18 11.58 19.98
N ALA A 8 6.95 11.47 19.46
CA ALA A 8 6.52 12.18 18.26
C ALA A 8 6.53 13.71 18.46
N LYS A 9 6.14 14.19 19.66
CA LYS A 9 6.16 15.62 20.00
C LYS A 9 7.57 16.19 20.12
N ILE A 10 8.52 15.43 20.67
CA ILE A 10 9.93 15.86 20.76
C ILE A 10 10.60 15.89 19.38
N GLN A 11 10.37 14.88 18.52
CA GLN A 11 10.87 14.87 17.14
C GLN A 11 10.25 15.99 16.28
N ALA A 12 9.04 16.45 16.61
CA ALA A 12 8.35 17.56 15.94
C ALA A 12 8.67 18.95 16.53
N GLY A 13 9.64 19.07 17.45
CA GLY A 13 10.09 20.36 17.99
C GLY A 13 9.13 21.01 19.00
N VAL A 14 8.21 20.24 19.59
CA VAL A 14 7.24 20.73 20.58
C VAL A 14 7.89 20.82 21.96
N LYS A 15 7.73 21.96 22.64
CA LYS A 15 8.29 22.20 23.99
C LYS A 15 7.25 21.94 25.08
N LEU A 16 7.71 21.32 26.17
CA LEU A 16 6.92 21.17 27.40
C LEU A 16 7.17 22.39 28.30
N THR A 17 6.10 22.99 28.83
CA THR A 17 6.15 24.11 29.77
C THR A 17 5.28 23.80 30.99
N ASP A 18 5.40 24.58 32.08
CA ASP A 18 4.64 24.38 33.32
C ASP A 18 3.10 24.46 33.14
N ALA A 19 2.64 25.00 32.01
CA ALA A 19 1.22 25.07 31.64
C ALA A 19 0.75 23.91 30.72
N GLY A 20 1.62 22.94 30.42
CA GLY A 20 1.38 21.84 29.48
C GLY A 20 2.15 21.96 28.16
N TRP A 21 1.77 21.14 27.17
CA TRP A 21 2.38 21.14 25.83
C TRP A 21 1.98 22.39 25.05
N THR A 22 2.95 23.20 24.64
CA THR A 22 2.71 24.33 23.73
C THR A 22 3.31 24.02 22.36
N VAL A 23 2.46 24.02 21.33
CA VAL A 23 2.86 23.79 19.93
C VAL A 23 2.69 25.10 19.18
N ASN A 24 3.66 25.43 18.32
CA ASN A 24 3.55 26.58 17.44
C ASN A 24 2.44 26.28 16.40
N HIS A 25 1.34 27.05 16.39
CA HIS A 25 0.12 26.76 15.62
C HIS A 25 0.36 26.57 14.10
N GLN A 26 1.46 27.09 13.55
CA GLN A 26 1.84 26.94 12.14
C GLN A 26 2.41 25.55 11.79
N HIS A 27 2.86 24.75 12.76
CA HIS A 27 3.50 23.44 12.52
C HIS A 27 2.54 22.24 12.61
N LEU A 28 1.36 22.39 13.23
CA LEU A 28 0.37 21.31 13.38
C LEU A 28 -0.37 21.01 12.07
N SER A 29 -0.65 22.03 11.25
CA SER A 29 -1.32 21.83 9.95
C SER A 29 -0.52 20.91 9.04
N GLY A 30 0.79 21.12 8.88
CA GLY A 30 1.59 20.34 7.94
C GLY A 30 1.76 18.86 8.33
N VAL A 31 1.80 18.54 9.61
CA VAL A 31 1.95 17.14 10.08
C VAL A 31 0.62 16.39 10.05
N LEU A 32 -0.50 17.07 10.38
CA LEU A 32 -1.84 16.50 10.23
C LEU A 32 -2.27 16.40 8.76
N GLU A 33 -1.92 17.36 7.90
CA GLU A 33 -2.14 17.27 6.46
C GLU A 33 -1.31 16.14 5.83
N ALA A 34 -0.03 16.00 6.18
CA ALA A 34 0.81 14.91 5.67
C ALA A 34 0.35 13.53 6.13
N ALA A 35 -0.18 13.40 7.36
CA ALA A 35 -0.74 12.16 7.87
C ALA A 35 -2.13 11.82 7.29
N VAL A 36 -2.88 12.83 6.82
CA VAL A 36 -4.21 12.67 6.20
C VAL A 36 -4.12 12.56 4.66
N GLN A 37 -3.01 12.97 4.04
CA GLN A 37 -2.78 12.95 2.58
C GLN A 37 -1.57 12.10 2.17
N SER A 38 -1.35 10.92 2.76
CA SER A 38 -0.44 9.98 2.09
C SER A 38 -1.14 9.43 0.84
N GLU A 39 -0.91 10.06 -0.31
CA GLU A 39 -1.36 9.55 -1.60
C GLU A 39 -0.87 8.11 -1.74
N MET A 40 -1.83 7.18 -1.86
CA MET A 40 -1.53 5.75 -1.97
C MET A 40 -0.71 5.51 -3.23
N GLN A 41 0.38 4.78 -3.08
CA GLN A 41 1.24 4.42 -4.19
C GLN A 41 0.77 3.12 -4.82
N VAL A 42 0.66 3.12 -6.14
CA VAL A 42 0.27 1.97 -6.95
C VAL A 42 1.42 1.60 -7.87
N LEU A 43 1.77 0.31 -7.89
CA LEU A 43 2.66 -0.26 -8.89
C LEU A 43 1.83 -0.74 -10.09
N ILE A 44 2.15 -0.26 -11.28
CA ILE A 44 1.63 -0.78 -12.54
C ILE A 44 2.71 -1.67 -13.16
N VAL A 45 2.40 -2.94 -13.40
CA VAL A 45 3.26 -3.89 -14.09
C VAL A 45 2.60 -4.24 -15.42
N GLU A 46 3.09 -3.65 -16.49
CA GLU A 46 2.46 -3.70 -17.83
C GLU A 46 3.54 -3.51 -18.89
N ASP A 47 3.64 -4.40 -19.86
CA ASP A 47 4.65 -4.33 -20.92
C ASP A 47 4.27 -3.31 -22.00
N SER A 48 2.98 -3.19 -22.33
CA SER A 48 2.47 -2.21 -23.29
C SER A 48 2.62 -0.78 -22.79
N ALA A 49 3.50 -0.02 -23.44
CA ALA A 49 3.71 1.40 -23.11
C ALA A 49 2.42 2.24 -23.21
N VAL A 50 1.52 1.88 -24.12
CA VAL A 50 0.24 2.58 -24.32
C VAL A 50 -0.69 2.34 -23.14
N TYR A 51 -0.92 1.07 -22.76
CA TYR A 51 -1.75 0.75 -21.59
C TYR A 51 -1.15 1.30 -20.30
N ARG A 52 0.17 1.18 -20.14
CA ARG A 52 0.88 1.71 -18.97
C ARG A 52 0.69 3.22 -18.82
N LYS A 53 0.76 3.98 -19.92
CA LYS A 53 0.49 5.42 -19.92
C LYS A 53 -0.98 5.73 -19.62
N LEU A 54 -1.91 5.04 -20.28
CA LEU A 54 -3.36 5.20 -20.08
C LEU A 54 -3.73 5.01 -18.60
N ILE A 55 -3.32 3.87 -18.02
CA ILE A 55 -3.60 3.54 -16.63
C ILE A 55 -2.93 4.57 -15.70
N SER A 56 -1.67 4.93 -15.96
CA SER A 56 -0.97 5.95 -15.15
C SER A 56 -1.75 7.27 -15.10
N ASP A 57 -2.27 7.73 -16.24
CA ASP A 57 -3.01 9.00 -16.34
C ASP A 57 -4.31 8.96 -15.54
N HIS A 58 -5.07 7.86 -15.63
CA HIS A 58 -6.28 7.69 -14.83
C HIS A 58 -5.97 7.67 -13.33
N LEU A 59 -4.97 6.90 -12.91
CA LEU A 59 -4.59 6.77 -11.50
C LEU A 59 -4.11 8.10 -10.93
N GLN A 60 -3.27 8.84 -11.66
CA GLN A 60 -2.82 10.16 -11.25
C GLN A 60 -3.98 11.16 -11.16
N ALA A 61 -4.91 11.15 -12.12
CA ALA A 61 -6.11 11.98 -12.07
C ALA A 61 -7.02 11.65 -10.87
N TRP A 62 -6.92 10.44 -10.32
CA TRP A 62 -7.65 10.02 -9.13
C TRP A 62 -6.87 10.23 -7.81
N GLY A 63 -5.68 10.83 -7.87
CA GLY A 63 -4.87 11.14 -6.69
C GLY A 63 -3.99 10.00 -6.19
N PHE A 64 -3.70 9.00 -7.03
CA PHE A 64 -2.71 7.96 -6.73
C PHE A 64 -1.32 8.38 -7.18
N ARG A 65 -0.31 8.03 -6.39
CA ARG A 65 1.08 8.04 -6.85
C ARG A 65 1.36 6.78 -7.64
N VAL A 66 2.01 6.91 -8.77
CA VAL A 66 2.21 5.77 -9.69
C VAL A 66 3.69 5.44 -9.79
N THR A 67 4.02 4.16 -9.65
CA THR A 67 5.30 3.57 -10.03
C THR A 67 5.03 2.55 -11.12
N VAL A 68 5.94 2.47 -12.09
CA VAL A 68 5.74 1.64 -13.27
C VAL A 68 6.87 0.63 -13.42
N ALA A 69 6.52 -0.56 -13.88
CA ALA A 69 7.44 -1.62 -14.29
C ALA A 69 6.98 -2.16 -15.65
N ALA A 70 7.92 -2.37 -16.57
CA ALA A 70 7.62 -2.89 -17.90
C ALA A 70 7.70 -4.42 -18.00
N ASP A 71 8.23 -5.07 -16.97
CA ASP A 71 8.49 -6.50 -16.92
C ASP A 71 8.50 -7.00 -15.45
N GLY A 72 8.53 -8.31 -15.26
CA GLY A 72 8.52 -8.95 -13.95
C GLY A 72 9.78 -8.66 -13.14
N ALA A 73 10.94 -8.56 -13.78
CA ALA A 73 12.20 -8.24 -13.13
C ALA A 73 12.18 -6.84 -12.49
N GLN A 74 11.73 -5.81 -13.21
CA GLN A 74 11.54 -4.45 -12.70
C GLN A 74 10.51 -4.44 -11.58
N ALA A 75 9.39 -5.16 -11.74
CA ALA A 75 8.36 -5.26 -10.72
C ALA A 75 8.92 -5.84 -9.42
N SER A 76 9.68 -6.93 -9.51
CA SER A 76 10.32 -7.60 -8.38
C SER A 76 11.29 -6.66 -7.66
N ALA A 77 12.13 -5.95 -8.40
CA ALA A 77 13.06 -4.96 -7.85
C ALA A 77 12.33 -3.84 -7.11
N VAL A 78 11.18 -3.37 -7.62
CA VAL A 78 10.36 -2.37 -6.92
C VAL A 78 9.74 -2.94 -5.64
N LEU A 79 9.24 -4.18 -5.68
CA LEU A 79 8.60 -4.85 -4.56
C LEU A 79 9.57 -5.25 -3.43
N GLU A 80 10.86 -5.29 -3.70
CA GLU A 80 11.92 -5.53 -2.70
C GLU A 80 12.27 -4.28 -1.89
N ARG A 81 11.86 -3.09 -2.35
CA ARG A 81 12.18 -1.86 -1.65
C ARG A 81 11.44 -1.76 -0.31
N PRO A 82 12.04 -1.11 0.72
CA PRO A 82 11.36 -0.86 1.99
C PRO A 82 10.09 -0.01 1.86
N ASP A 83 10.06 0.89 0.89
CA ASP A 83 8.95 1.79 0.55
C ASP A 83 8.09 1.25 -0.61
N SER A 84 8.07 -0.07 -0.82
CA SER A 84 7.39 -0.67 -1.95
C SER A 84 5.87 -0.41 -1.95
N PRO A 85 5.25 -0.22 -3.13
CA PRO A 85 3.81 -0.04 -3.24
C PRO A 85 3.05 -1.26 -2.71
N LYS A 86 2.03 -1.03 -1.90
CA LYS A 86 1.16 -2.09 -1.36
C LYS A 86 -0.04 -2.39 -2.26
N LEU A 87 -0.26 -1.62 -3.32
CA LEU A 87 -1.31 -1.83 -4.31
C LEU A 87 -0.66 -2.06 -5.67
N VAL A 88 -0.98 -3.18 -6.32
CA VAL A 88 -0.36 -3.60 -7.58
C VAL A 88 -1.45 -3.88 -8.62
N LEU A 89 -1.32 -3.21 -9.77
CA LEU A 89 -1.99 -3.59 -11.01
C LEU A 89 -1.01 -4.42 -11.83
N LEU A 90 -1.36 -5.66 -12.14
CA LEU A 90 -0.45 -6.62 -12.76
C LEU A 90 -1.05 -7.19 -14.03
N ASP A 91 -0.37 -7.04 -15.16
CA ASP A 91 -0.71 -7.83 -16.34
C ASP A 91 -0.32 -9.29 -16.13
N TRP A 92 -1.12 -10.16 -16.72
CA TRP A 92 -0.86 -11.59 -16.77
C TRP A 92 0.28 -11.91 -17.74
N VAL A 93 0.34 -11.28 -18.90
CA VAL A 93 1.33 -11.62 -19.91
C VAL A 93 2.43 -10.56 -19.88
N LEU A 94 3.57 -10.89 -19.30
CA LEU A 94 4.77 -10.05 -19.32
C LEU A 94 5.83 -10.72 -20.21
N PRO A 95 6.82 -9.96 -20.72
CA PRO A 95 7.83 -10.50 -21.63
C PRO A 95 8.74 -11.58 -20.99
N ASP A 96 8.87 -11.60 -19.66
CA ASP A 96 9.81 -12.43 -18.92
C ASP A 96 9.16 -13.44 -17.96
N ILE A 97 7.91 -13.22 -17.52
CA ILE A 97 7.20 -14.08 -16.58
C ILE A 97 5.69 -14.01 -16.80
N GLU A 98 4.94 -15.03 -16.37
CA GLU A 98 3.49 -14.91 -16.25
C GLU A 98 3.15 -14.16 -14.95
N GLY A 99 2.24 -13.18 -15.01
CA GLY A 99 1.81 -12.38 -13.87
C GLY A 99 1.22 -13.21 -12.73
N VAL A 100 0.64 -14.38 -13.02
CA VAL A 100 0.21 -15.31 -11.95
C VAL A 100 1.38 -15.88 -11.16
N ASP A 101 2.53 -16.11 -11.79
CA ASP A 101 3.72 -16.60 -11.11
C ASP A 101 4.35 -15.48 -10.26
N LEU A 102 4.39 -14.25 -10.77
CA LEU A 102 4.79 -13.08 -9.97
C LEU A 102 3.83 -12.86 -8.79
N CYS A 103 2.51 -13.01 -9.00
CA CYS A 103 1.53 -12.95 -7.93
C CYS A 103 1.83 -14.00 -6.86
N GLN A 104 2.04 -15.25 -7.25
CA GLN A 104 2.39 -16.31 -6.31
C GLN A 104 3.67 -15.99 -5.54
N HIS A 105 4.71 -15.47 -6.21
CA HIS A 105 5.94 -15.05 -5.56
C HIS A 105 5.71 -13.97 -4.49
N ILE A 106 4.85 -12.98 -4.76
CA ILE A 106 4.43 -11.96 -3.77
C ILE A 106 3.77 -12.64 -2.56
N ARG A 107 3.01 -13.72 -2.77
CA ARG A 107 2.31 -14.45 -1.69
C ARG A 107 3.24 -15.29 -0.83
N GLU A 108 4.26 -15.89 -1.41
CA GLU A 108 5.24 -16.71 -0.69
C GLU A 108 6.06 -15.90 0.32
N HIS A 109 6.23 -14.60 0.08
CA HIS A 109 6.99 -13.69 0.95
C HIS A 109 6.15 -12.97 2.02
N ARG A 110 4.90 -13.40 2.26
CA ARG A 110 3.96 -12.76 3.21
C ARG A 110 4.44 -12.71 4.66
N SER A 111 5.32 -13.60 5.09
CA SER A 111 5.78 -13.66 6.49
C SER A 111 6.77 -12.55 6.85
N SER A 112 7.45 -11.97 5.84
CA SER A 112 8.49 -10.95 6.05
C SER A 112 8.12 -9.57 5.50
N ARG A 113 7.00 -9.45 4.77
CA ARG A 113 6.58 -8.21 4.10
C ARG A 113 5.14 -7.85 4.47
N PRO A 114 4.79 -6.55 4.47
CA PRO A 114 3.40 -6.13 4.52
C PRO A 114 2.59 -6.80 3.40
N TYR A 115 1.30 -6.98 3.64
CA TYR A 115 0.42 -7.49 2.59
C TYR A 115 0.33 -6.50 1.43
N VAL A 116 0.24 -7.07 0.23
CA VAL A 116 0.15 -6.35 -1.03
C VAL A 116 -1.17 -6.74 -1.67
N TYR A 117 -2.02 -5.77 -1.95
CA TYR A 117 -3.26 -5.98 -2.70
C TYR A 117 -2.95 -6.05 -4.19
N VAL A 118 -3.28 -7.16 -4.84
CA VAL A 118 -2.95 -7.43 -6.25
C VAL A 118 -4.23 -7.54 -7.07
N ILE A 119 -4.36 -6.68 -8.06
CA ILE A 119 -5.40 -6.74 -9.09
C ILE A 119 -4.74 -7.23 -10.37
N LEU A 120 -5.15 -8.39 -10.87
CA LEU A 120 -4.75 -8.84 -12.19
C LEU A 120 -5.57 -8.12 -13.26
N LEU A 121 -4.90 -7.38 -14.13
CA LEU A 121 -5.49 -6.62 -15.23
C LEU A 121 -5.04 -7.24 -16.55
N THR A 122 -5.88 -8.06 -17.19
CA THR A 122 -5.42 -8.96 -18.24
C THR A 122 -6.33 -9.01 -19.46
N SER A 123 -5.76 -9.33 -20.62
CA SER A 123 -6.53 -9.69 -21.83
C SER A 123 -7.04 -11.14 -21.80
N LYS A 124 -6.64 -11.96 -20.82
CA LYS A 124 -7.19 -13.32 -20.67
C LYS A 124 -8.61 -13.21 -20.13
N GLU A 125 -9.55 -13.92 -20.75
CA GLU A 125 -10.95 -13.94 -20.31
C GLU A 125 -11.36 -15.32 -19.83
N GLY A 126 -12.53 -15.39 -19.20
CA GLY A 126 -13.19 -16.64 -18.89
C GLY A 126 -12.89 -17.20 -17.51
N ARG A 127 -13.80 -18.07 -17.06
CA ARG A 127 -13.87 -18.55 -15.67
C ARG A 127 -12.61 -19.29 -15.23
N GLN A 128 -11.97 -20.05 -16.11
CA GLN A 128 -10.78 -20.83 -15.76
C GLN A 128 -9.58 -19.92 -15.43
N ASN A 129 -9.34 -18.89 -16.23
CA ASN A 129 -8.28 -17.90 -16.00
C ASN A 129 -8.53 -17.12 -14.69
N MET A 130 -9.76 -16.67 -14.47
CA MET A 130 -10.14 -16.03 -13.20
C MET A 130 -9.89 -16.95 -11.98
N LEU A 131 -10.27 -18.23 -12.06
CA LEU A 131 -10.02 -19.18 -10.97
C LEU A 131 -8.52 -19.42 -10.74
N GLN A 132 -7.72 -19.44 -11.81
CA GLN A 132 -6.27 -19.57 -11.70
C GLN A 132 -5.64 -18.33 -11.06
N ALA A 133 -6.05 -17.14 -11.47
CA ALA A 133 -5.66 -15.86 -10.83
C ALA A 133 -5.91 -15.87 -9.32
N MET A 134 -7.13 -16.23 -8.91
CA MET A 134 -7.51 -16.26 -7.49
C MET A 134 -6.71 -17.32 -6.72
N LYS A 135 -6.43 -18.48 -7.33
CA LYS A 135 -5.58 -19.52 -6.72
C LYS A 135 -4.12 -19.09 -6.57
N ALA A 136 -3.59 -18.32 -7.52
CA ALA A 136 -2.27 -17.69 -7.39
C ALA A 136 -2.23 -16.60 -6.31
N GLY A 137 -3.41 -16.24 -5.77
CA GLY A 137 -3.58 -15.33 -4.65
C GLY A 137 -3.85 -13.89 -5.06
N ALA A 138 -4.23 -13.62 -6.31
CA ALA A 138 -4.73 -12.29 -6.67
C ALA A 138 -5.98 -11.96 -5.84
N ASP A 139 -6.09 -10.71 -5.43
CA ASP A 139 -7.25 -10.24 -4.65
C ASP A 139 -8.39 -9.79 -5.56
N ASP A 140 -8.05 -9.41 -6.79
CA ASP A 140 -9.03 -9.07 -7.81
C ASP A 140 -8.57 -9.42 -9.24
N TYR A 141 -9.52 -9.44 -10.16
CA TYR A 141 -9.36 -9.78 -11.56
C TYR A 141 -10.23 -8.85 -12.43
N LEU A 142 -9.61 -8.19 -13.40
CA LEU A 142 -10.26 -7.30 -14.35
C LEU A 142 -9.76 -7.56 -15.78
N VAL A 143 -10.70 -7.64 -16.72
CA VAL A 143 -10.43 -7.96 -18.12
C VAL A 143 -10.24 -6.68 -18.94
N LYS A 144 -9.28 -6.69 -19.87
CA LYS A 144 -9.11 -5.65 -20.90
C LYS A 144 -9.98 -5.97 -22.13
N PRO A 145 -10.65 -4.98 -22.77
CA PRO A 145 -10.74 -3.59 -22.35
C PRO A 145 -11.65 -3.43 -21.12
N PHE A 146 -11.26 -2.55 -20.20
CA PHE A 146 -11.97 -2.32 -18.94
C PHE A 146 -12.70 -0.98 -18.95
N ASP A 147 -13.75 -0.89 -18.13
CA ASP A 147 -14.38 0.38 -17.79
C ASP A 147 -13.55 1.12 -16.73
N GLU A 148 -13.28 2.41 -16.96
CA GLU A 148 -12.48 3.23 -16.05
C GLU A 148 -13.11 3.35 -14.65
N SER A 149 -14.44 3.42 -14.57
CA SER A 149 -15.16 3.50 -13.30
C SER A 149 -15.09 2.17 -12.54
N GLU A 150 -15.08 1.05 -13.25
CA GLU A 150 -14.86 -0.27 -12.66
C GLU A 150 -13.44 -0.40 -12.08
N LEU A 151 -12.41 -0.04 -12.86
CA LEU A 151 -11.02 -0.05 -12.37
C LEU A 151 -10.87 0.85 -11.14
N LYS A 152 -11.44 2.06 -11.18
CA LYS A 152 -11.44 2.99 -10.04
C LYS A 152 -12.11 2.37 -8.82
N ALA A 153 -13.28 1.76 -8.98
CA ALA A 153 -14.01 1.15 -7.87
C ALA A 153 -13.18 0.04 -7.20
N ARG A 154 -12.52 -0.82 -7.98
CA ARG A 154 -11.66 -1.90 -7.48
C ARG A 154 -10.42 -1.37 -6.76
N LEU A 155 -9.76 -0.35 -7.31
CA LEU A 155 -8.65 0.34 -6.63
C LEU A 155 -9.08 0.96 -5.30
N MET A 156 -10.27 1.56 -5.22
CA MET A 156 -10.79 2.12 -3.98
C MET A 156 -11.17 1.05 -2.95
N VAL A 157 -11.56 -0.15 -3.38
CA VAL A 157 -11.71 -1.31 -2.49
C VAL A 157 -10.34 -1.73 -1.95
N GLY A 158 -9.35 -1.91 -2.82
CA GLY A 158 -7.98 -2.26 -2.44
C GLY A 158 -7.38 -1.25 -1.46
N LYS A 159 -7.53 0.05 -1.73
CA LYS A 159 -7.12 1.13 -0.82
C LYS A 159 -7.72 0.97 0.57
N ARG A 160 -9.04 0.81 0.67
CA ARG A 160 -9.73 0.66 1.97
C ARG A 160 -9.24 -0.56 2.75
N ILE A 161 -8.97 -1.67 2.07
CA ILE A 161 -8.44 -2.89 2.70
C ILE A 161 -7.04 -2.63 3.26
N LEU A 162 -6.18 -1.97 2.49
CA LEU A 162 -4.82 -1.62 2.91
C LEU A 162 -4.81 -0.62 4.07
N ASP A 163 -5.68 0.40 4.02
CA ASP A 163 -5.83 1.38 5.11
C ASP A 163 -6.23 0.65 6.42
N LEU A 164 -7.24 -0.22 6.35
CA LEU A 164 -7.69 -1.01 7.51
C LEU A 164 -6.60 -1.95 8.03
N GLN A 165 -5.79 -2.52 7.14
CA GLN A 165 -4.69 -3.37 7.56
C GLN A 165 -3.59 -2.58 8.28
N ASP A 166 -3.27 -1.39 7.78
CA ASP A 166 -2.30 -0.51 8.41
C ASP A 166 -2.78 -0.06 9.81
N GLU A 167 -4.07 0.27 9.94
CA GLU A 167 -4.71 0.54 11.24
C GLU A 167 -4.59 -0.65 12.21
N LEU A 168 -4.86 -1.87 11.74
CA LEU A 168 -4.76 -3.09 12.56
C LEU A 168 -3.32 -3.35 13.03
N VAL A 169 -2.32 -3.15 12.16
CA VAL A 169 -0.91 -3.32 12.52
C VAL A 169 -0.52 -2.31 13.59
N GLN A 170 -0.89 -1.04 13.42
CA GLN A 170 -0.62 0.02 14.40
C GLN A 170 -1.31 -0.25 15.74
N ALA A 171 -2.57 -0.69 15.72
CA ALA A 171 -3.32 -1.04 16.93
C ALA A 171 -2.66 -2.20 17.69
N ARG A 172 -2.22 -3.25 16.98
CA ARG A 172 -1.51 -4.39 17.57
C ARG A 172 -0.18 -3.96 18.20
N GLU A 173 0.57 -3.11 17.52
CA GLU A 173 1.84 -2.60 18.04
C GLU A 173 1.63 -1.75 19.29
N ALA A 174 0.66 -0.85 19.28
CA ALA A 174 0.31 -0.03 20.43
C ALA A 174 -0.10 -0.89 21.65
N MET A 175 -0.92 -1.92 21.43
CA MET A 175 -1.30 -2.87 22.50
C MET A 175 -0.09 -3.63 23.03
N ARG A 176 0.80 -4.12 22.15
CA ARG A 176 2.01 -4.84 22.57
C ARG A 176 2.90 -3.94 23.42
N HIS A 177 3.12 -2.70 22.99
CA HIS A 177 3.88 -1.73 23.78
C HIS A 177 3.24 -1.46 25.14
N ALA A 178 1.91 -1.29 25.21
CA ALA A 178 1.22 -1.08 26.49
C ALA A 178 1.27 -2.31 27.42
N ALA A 179 1.32 -3.52 26.89
CA ALA A 179 1.35 -4.75 27.68
C ALA A 179 2.74 -5.10 28.23
N THR A 180 3.82 -4.70 27.55
CA THR A 180 5.20 -4.97 27.98
C THR A 180 5.82 -3.86 28.82
N HIS A 181 5.11 -2.74 29.04
CA HIS A 181 5.58 -1.64 29.87
C HIS A 181 4.62 -1.48 31.05
N ASP A 182 5.07 -1.84 32.25
CA ASP A 182 4.32 -1.65 33.51
C ASP A 182 4.15 -0.14 33.77
N SER A 183 2.92 0.26 34.05
CA SER A 183 2.55 1.66 34.28
C SER A 183 3.09 2.21 35.61
N LEU A 184 3.61 1.34 36.49
CA LEU A 184 4.05 1.74 37.83
C LEU A 184 5.58 1.82 38.01
N THR A 185 6.41 1.26 37.12
CA THR A 185 7.86 1.13 37.37
C THR A 185 8.79 1.56 36.23
N GLU A 186 8.30 1.73 34.99
CA GLU A 186 9.11 2.15 33.82
C GLU A 186 10.45 1.41 33.62
N LEU A 187 10.61 0.21 34.17
CA LEU A 187 11.77 -0.65 33.92
C LEU A 187 11.31 -2.02 33.43
N LEU A 188 12.13 -2.59 32.56
CA LEU A 188 11.97 -3.93 31.97
C LEU A 188 11.87 -5.03 33.02
#